data_AF-A0AAW2XSN4-F1
#
_entry.id   AF-A0AAW2XSN4-F1
#
_cell.length_a   1.000
_cell.length_b   1.000
_cell.length_c   1.000
_cell.angle_alpha   90.00
_cell.angle_beta   90.00
_cell.angle_gamma   90.00
#
_symmetry.space_group_name_H-M   'P 1'
#
loop_
_entity.id
_entity.type
_entity.pdbx_description
1 polymer ?
#
loop_
_entity_poly.entity_id
_entity_poly.type
_entity_poly.pdbx_seq_one_letter_code
_entity_poly.pdbx_strand_id
1 'polypeptide(L)'
;MNTVISAMSLDYPSDKLAVYLSDDGGSYVTLHAVREAWKLQDCGVPFCRKYELRIRCPESYFSADKESADEKFIGCSEFAADRQIIEVIN
;
A
#
# COMPACT_ATOMS: atom_id res chain seq x y z
N MET A 1 -6.83 3.74 -7.86
CA MET A 1 -6.44 2.38 -7.43
C MET A 1 -6.12 2.25 -5.93
N ASN A 2 -5.99 3.35 -5.19
CA ASN A 2 -5.70 3.36 -3.75
C ASN A 2 -6.56 2.41 -2.90
N THR A 3 -7.86 2.31 -3.16
CA THR A 3 -8.77 1.42 -2.41
C THR A 3 -8.37 -0.04 -2.52
N VAL A 4 -8.00 -0.52 -3.71
CA VAL A 4 -7.59 -1.92 -3.93
C VAL A 4 -6.27 -2.20 -3.24
N ILE A 5 -5.29 -1.29 -3.35
CA ILE A 5 -3.99 -1.41 -2.67
C ILE A 5 -4.18 -1.41 -1.14
N SER A 6 -4.99 -0.49 -0.62
CA SER A 6 -5.33 -0.42 0.80
C SER A 6 -6.00 -1.71 1.29
N ALA A 7 -6.92 -2.29 0.51
CA ALA A 7 -7.58 -3.55 0.83
C ALA A 7 -6.59 -4.74 0.84
N MET A 8 -5.64 -4.80 -0.09
CA MET A 8 -4.59 -5.84 -0.11
C MET A 8 -3.62 -5.72 1.08
N SER A 9 -3.43 -4.49 1.58
CA SER A 9 -2.54 -4.17 2.72
C SER A 9 -3.21 -4.28 4.09
N LEU A 10 -4.42 -4.83 4.16
CA LEU A 10 -5.08 -5.07 5.45
C LEU A 10 -4.26 -6.04 6.31
N ASP A 11 -4.27 -5.76 7.60
CA ASP A 11 -3.66 -6.62 8.62
C ASP A 11 -4.59 -7.80 8.90
N TYR A 12 -4.56 -8.77 7.98
CA TYR A 12 -5.34 -9.98 8.04
C TYR A 12 -4.49 -11.15 7.52
N PRO A 13 -4.70 -12.39 8.02
CA PRO A 13 -3.96 -13.55 7.53
C PRO A 13 -4.06 -13.67 6.01
N SER A 14 -2.92 -13.81 5.34
CA SER A 14 -2.83 -13.79 3.87
C SER A 14 -3.57 -14.96 3.21
N ASP A 15 -3.71 -16.07 3.92
CA ASP A 15 -4.51 -17.24 3.52
C ASP A 15 -6.03 -17.00 3.61
N LYS A 16 -6.46 -15.91 4.25
CA LYS A 16 -7.87 -15.58 4.48
C LYS A 16 -8.29 -14.25 3.86
N LEU A 17 -7.35 -13.42 3.43
CA LEU A 17 -7.62 -12.14 2.77
C LEU A 17 -7.73 -12.33 1.26
N ALA A 18 -8.90 -12.07 0.70
CA ALA A 18 -9.12 -12.02 -0.74
C ALA A 18 -9.82 -10.70 -1.10
N VAL A 19 -9.35 -10.05 -2.17
CA VAL A 19 -9.92 -8.81 -2.70
C VAL A 19 -10.55 -9.13 -4.06
N TYR A 20 -11.84 -8.87 -4.18
CA TYR A 20 -12.59 -9.04 -5.43
C TYR A 20 -12.94 -7.68 -6.01
N LEU A 21 -12.71 -7.50 -7.30
CA LEU A 21 -13.05 -6.28 -8.03
C LEU A 21 -13.93 -6.66 -9.23
N SER A 22 -15.09 -6.02 -9.34
CA SER A 22 -15.98 -6.12 -10.50
C SER A 22 -15.96 -4.79 -11.25
N ASP A 23 -15.84 -4.84 -12.57
CA ASP A 23 -15.96 -3.69 -13.47
C ASP A 23 -17.00 -4.02 -14.56
N ASP A 24 -18.21 -3.49 -14.39
CA ASP A 24 -19.33 -3.71 -15.31
C ASP A 24 -19.08 -3.12 -16.71
N GLY A 25 -18.16 -2.15 -16.81
CA GLY A 25 -17.79 -1.52 -18.07
C GLY A 25 -16.72 -2.30 -18.86
N GLY A 26 -16.08 -3.30 -18.25
CA GLY A 26 -15.04 -4.11 -18.90
C GLY A 26 -13.88 -3.28 -19.47
N SER A 27 -13.52 -2.17 -18.82
CA SER A 27 -12.56 -1.22 -19.37
C SER A 27 -11.13 -1.78 -19.35
N TYR A 28 -10.45 -1.70 -20.50
CA TYR A 28 -9.03 -2.06 -20.60
C TYR A 28 -8.16 -1.26 -19.62
N VAL A 29 -8.52 0.01 -19.39
CA VAL A 29 -7.79 0.88 -18.46
C VAL A 29 -7.91 0.37 -17.03
N THR A 30 -9.09 -0.09 -16.61
CA THR A 30 -9.28 -0.71 -15.29
C THR A 30 -8.45 -1.97 -15.15
N LEU A 31 -8.50 -2.86 -16.15
CA LEU A 31 -7.70 -4.09 -16.14
C LEU A 31 -6.20 -3.80 -16.03
N HIS A 32 -5.70 -2.83 -16.81
CA HIS A 32 -4.30 -2.44 -16.76
C HIS A 32 -3.92 -1.83 -15.40
N ALA A 33 -4.73 -0.91 -14.88
CA ALA A 33 -4.49 -0.29 -13.58
C ALA A 33 -4.47 -1.31 -12.42
N VAL A 34 -5.32 -2.34 -12.46
CA VAL A 34 -5.33 -3.44 -11.49
C VAL A 34 -4.07 -4.29 -11.59
N ARG A 35 -3.59 -4.57 -12.80
CA ARG A 35 -2.32 -5.29 -13.01
C ARG A 35 -1.12 -4.52 -12.47
N GLU A 36 -1.07 -3.21 -12.69
CA GLU A 36 0.00 -2.39 -12.12
C GLU A 36 -0.12 -2.32 -10.59
N ALA A 37 -1.33 -2.17 -10.04
CA ALA A 37 -1.56 -2.21 -8.59
C ALA A 37 -1.18 -3.55 -7.95
N TRP A 38 -1.37 -4.67 -8.65
CA TRP A 38 -0.89 -5.98 -8.20
C TRP A 38 0.63 -5.98 -8.04
N LYS A 39 1.39 -5.43 -8.99
CA LYS A 39 2.87 -5.40 -8.88
C LYS A 39 3.33 -4.62 -7.66
N LEU A 40 2.60 -3.56 -7.28
CA LEU A 40 2.87 -2.78 -6.08
C LEU A 40 2.66 -3.58 -4.78
N GLN A 41 1.90 -4.68 -4.83
CA GLN A 41 1.67 -5.56 -3.69
C GLN A 41 2.97 -6.13 -3.13
N ASP A 42 3.91 -6.50 -4.01
CA ASP A 42 5.13 -7.23 -3.64
C ASP A 42 6.04 -6.44 -2.70
N CYS A 43 6.02 -5.11 -2.77
CA CYS A 43 6.76 -4.23 -1.85
C CYS A 43 5.85 -3.51 -0.85
N GLY A 44 4.68 -3.03 -1.29
CA GLY A 44 3.78 -2.20 -0.49
C GLY A 44 3.11 -2.96 0.66
N VAL A 45 2.67 -4.20 0.42
CA VAL A 45 2.02 -5.01 1.45
C VAL A 45 2.99 -5.45 2.54
N PRO A 46 4.20 -5.99 2.22
CA PRO A 46 5.20 -6.27 3.24
C PRO A 46 5.63 -5.04 4.04
N PHE A 47 5.83 -3.89 3.39
CA PHE A 47 6.15 -2.63 4.08
C PHE A 47 5.06 -2.25 5.10
N CYS A 48 3.81 -2.27 4.66
CA CYS A 48 2.66 -2.04 5.53
C CYS A 48 2.66 -2.98 6.75
N ARG A 49 2.84 -4.29 6.53
CA ARG A 49 2.83 -5.27 7.62
C ARG A 49 4.02 -5.14 8.56
N LYS A 50 5.23 -4.97 8.03
CA LYS A 50 6.48 -4.83 8.79
C LYS A 50 6.42 -3.68 9.79
N TYR A 51 5.83 -2.55 9.40
CA TYR A 51 5.78 -1.34 10.21
C TYR A 51 4.40 -1.06 10.83
N GLU A 52 3.44 -1.98 10.70
CA GLU A 52 2.09 -1.85 11.27
C GLU A 52 1.42 -0.49 10.96
N LEU A 53 1.71 0.09 9.78
CA LEU A 53 1.24 1.43 9.40
C LEU A 53 -0.27 1.58 9.57
N ARG A 54 -0.68 2.66 10.22
CA ARG A 54 -2.11 2.95 10.43
C ARG A 54 -2.81 3.36 9.14
N ILE A 55 -2.08 4.01 8.23
CA ILE A 55 -2.59 4.48 6.94
C ILE A 55 -2.07 3.52 5.86
N ARG A 56 -2.97 2.76 5.24
CA ARG A 56 -2.66 1.77 4.18
C ARG A 56 -2.86 2.31 2.77
N CYS A 57 -3.63 3.39 2.63
CA CYS A 57 -3.82 4.08 1.38
C CYS A 57 -2.53 4.83 1.03
N PRO A 58 -1.86 4.54 -0.10
CA PRO A 58 -0.59 5.15 -0.43
C PRO A 58 -0.66 6.68 -0.52
N GLU A 59 -1.63 7.20 -1.28
CA GLU A 59 -1.83 8.65 -1.43
C GLU A 59 -2.07 9.35 -0.09
N SER A 60 -2.92 8.78 0.76
CA SER A 60 -3.19 9.34 2.09
C SER A 60 -1.98 9.26 3.02
N TYR A 61 -1.18 8.19 2.92
CA TYR A 61 0.02 8.00 3.73
C TYR A 61 1.11 9.02 3.37
N PHE A 62 1.38 9.21 2.08
CA PHE A 62 2.40 10.16 1.63
C PHE A 62 1.96 11.63 1.70
N SER A 63 0.66 11.89 1.75
CA SER A 63 0.12 13.25 1.93
C SER A 63 -0.01 13.67 3.41
N ALA A 64 0.12 12.73 4.35
CA ALA A 64 0.06 13.03 5.77
C ALA A 64 1.38 13.63 6.28
N ASP A 65 1.33 14.44 7.34
CA ASP A 65 2.52 14.95 8.00
C ASP A 65 3.36 13.77 8.51
N LYS A 66 4.66 13.75 8.19
CA LYS A 66 5.58 12.64 8.50
C LYS A 66 5.58 12.26 9.98
N GLU A 67 5.44 13.25 10.86
CA GLU A 67 5.36 13.03 12.30
C GLU A 67 4.05 12.31 12.67
N SER A 68 2.92 12.67 12.07
CA SER A 68 1.61 12.08 12.40
C SER A 68 1.39 10.64 11.92
N ALA A 69 2.10 10.22 10.87
CA ALA A 69 1.92 8.90 10.27
C ALA A 69 2.76 7.82 10.99
N ASP A 70 3.96 8.17 11.45
CA ASP A 70 5.02 7.22 11.79
C ASP A 70 5.82 7.59 13.06
N GLU A 71 5.17 8.20 14.08
CA GLU A 71 5.82 8.60 15.34
C GLU A 71 6.71 7.50 15.94
N LYS A 72 6.29 6.24 15.82
CA LYS A 72 7.00 5.06 16.35
C LYS A 72 8.37 4.82 15.69
N PHE A 73 8.59 5.30 14.47
CA PHE A 73 9.78 5.00 13.66
C PHE A 73 10.67 6.24 13.42
N ILE A 74 10.42 7.34 14.14
CA ILE A 74 11.27 8.53 14.09
C ILE A 74 12.72 8.14 14.43
N GLY A 75 13.65 8.46 13.53
CA GLY A 75 15.08 8.14 13.69
C GLY A 75 15.50 6.73 13.28
N CYS A 76 14.56 5.86 12.86
CA CYS A 76 14.89 4.53 12.35
C CYS A 76 15.41 4.61 10.90
N SER A 77 16.69 4.34 10.69
CA SER A 77 17.32 4.40 9.37
C SER A 77 16.79 3.34 8.40
N GLU A 78 16.48 2.15 8.91
CA GLU A 78 15.89 1.06 8.13
C GLU A 78 14.50 1.44 7.61
N PHE A 79 13.66 2.01 8.47
CA PHE A 79 12.34 2.52 8.08
C PHE A 79 12.45 3.61 7.03
N ALA A 80 13.37 4.56 7.19
CA ALA A 80 13.57 5.64 6.23
C ALA A 80 13.99 5.12 4.85
N ALA A 81 14.88 4.12 4.81
CA ALA A 81 15.32 3.48 3.56
C ALA A 81 14.17 2.72 2.88
N ASP A 82 13.44 1.90 3.63
CA ASP A 82 12.30 1.14 3.11
C ASP A 82 11.18 2.08 2.60
N ARG A 83 10.88 3.16 3.35
CA ARG A 83 9.89 4.17 2.95
C ARG A 83 10.27 4.86 1.65
N GLN A 84 11.55 5.16 1.44
CA GLN A 84 12.03 5.81 0.22
C GLN A 84 11.85 4.91 -1.01
N ILE A 85 12.04 3.59 -0.86
CA ILE A 85 11.79 2.62 -1.95
C ILE A 85 10.31 2.67 -2.36
N ILE A 86 9.39 2.68 -1.39
CA ILE A 86 7.95 2.72 -1.68
C ILE A 86 7.56 4.06 -2.33
N GLU A 87 8.15 5.17 -1.91
CA GLU A 87 7.87 6.50 -2.49
C GLU A 87 8.31 6.63 -3.95
N VAL A 88 9.41 5.97 -4.35
CA VAL A 88 9.92 5.99 -5.74
C VAL A 88 9.08 5.11 -6.68
N ILE A 89 8.44 4.08 -6.15
CA ILE A 89 7.65 3.12 -6.92
C ILE A 89 6.21 3.64 -7.17
N ASN A 90 5.78 4.65 -6.42
CA ASN A 90 4.40 5.17 -6.40
C ASN A 90 4.16 6.37 -7.33
#